data_AF-A0A2V2W262-F1
#
_entry.id   AF-A0A2V2W262-F1
#
_cell.length_a   1.000
_cell.length_b   1.000
_cell.length_c   1.000
_cell.angle_alpha   90.00
_cell.angle_beta   90.00
_cell.angle_gamma   90.00
#
_symmetry.space_group_name_H-M   'P 1'
#
loop_
_entity.id
_entity.type
_entity.pdbx_description
1 polymer ?
#
loop_
_entity_poly.entity_id
_entity_poly.type
_entity_poly.pdbx_seq_one_letter_code
_entity_poly.pdbx_strand_id
1 'polypeptide(L)'
;MQSVTMLEEGLIEDNYGSLQVDFANKYVGGGVLRTGCVQEEIRFMICPELLLSCLFTEPLLDNEVLFMSGAGQYSVSVGYASGFRFIRGHSPHFAKFGAATSTPREIWVELVPTSLRNEKDCTAVMLRNSCVVAMDAINYCGCEEKQYLASSIIRETRKAFAAFKGIPDSILTSVHSGPVATGNWGCGAFSGDRELKTMIQWCAASEAKRPLIYSSINDSDLCYRFGLVYKKLQEEEWTVGDVFTALLLFSQRYTTNPTSLEEGSLFQYILSLKNPRCASSHSGPEFE
;
A
#
# COMPACT_ATOMS: atom_id res chain seq x y z
N MET A 1 -1.14 2.74 -16.94
CA MET A 1 -1.07 2.71 -15.45
C MET A 1 0.39 2.53 -15.01
N GLN A 2 0.73 2.74 -13.74
CA GLN A 2 2.11 2.57 -13.25
C GLN A 2 2.51 1.09 -13.19
N SER A 3 3.82 0.81 -13.17
CA SER A 3 4.32 -0.57 -13.10
C SER A 3 4.06 -1.21 -11.73
N VAL A 4 3.88 -2.54 -11.74
CA VAL A 4 3.73 -3.36 -10.53
C VAL A 4 4.76 -4.47 -10.54
N THR A 5 5.46 -4.66 -9.43
CA THR A 5 6.30 -5.83 -9.17
C THR A 5 5.64 -6.66 -8.08
N MET A 6 5.15 -7.85 -8.43
CA MET A 6 4.63 -8.82 -7.47
C MET A 6 5.78 -9.64 -6.90
N LEU A 7 5.88 -9.71 -5.58
CA LEU A 7 6.85 -10.52 -4.85
C LEU A 7 6.11 -11.66 -4.14
N GLU A 8 6.40 -12.90 -4.53
CA GLU A 8 5.90 -14.10 -3.82
C GLU A 8 6.56 -14.22 -2.44
N GLU A 9 7.87 -14.01 -2.41
CA GLU A 9 8.71 -13.98 -1.21
C GLU A 9 9.31 -12.58 -1.04
N GLY A 10 9.44 -12.13 0.22
CA GLY A 10 10.02 -10.84 0.57
C GLY A 10 9.05 -9.96 1.37
N LEU A 11 9.59 -9.30 2.39
CA LEU A 11 8.79 -8.50 3.32
C LEU A 11 8.81 -7.03 2.92
N ILE A 12 7.81 -6.27 3.38
CA ILE A 12 7.71 -4.84 3.08
C ILE A 12 8.93 -4.09 3.62
N GLU A 13 9.42 -4.48 4.81
CA GLU A 13 10.59 -3.91 5.47
C GLU A 13 11.91 -4.05 4.68
N ASP A 14 12.02 -5.05 3.82
CA ASP A 14 13.23 -5.31 3.03
C ASP A 14 13.41 -4.32 1.88
N ASN A 15 12.36 -3.56 1.53
CA ASN A 15 12.34 -2.63 0.41
C ASN A 15 12.85 -1.24 0.82
N TYR A 16 14.15 -1.11 1.09
CA TYR A 16 14.80 0.16 1.44
C TYR A 16 14.65 1.21 0.31
N GLY A 17 14.50 2.49 0.68
CA GLY A 17 14.27 3.57 -0.28
C GLY A 17 12.88 3.59 -0.93
N SER A 18 11.98 2.68 -0.52
CA SER A 18 10.57 2.69 -0.87
C SER A 18 9.74 3.35 0.24
N LEU A 19 8.54 3.81 -0.09
CA LEU A 19 7.53 4.12 0.92
C LEU A 19 6.90 2.80 1.40
N GLN A 20 7.17 2.43 2.64
CA GLN A 20 6.77 1.15 3.23
C GLN A 20 5.42 1.28 3.91
N VAL A 21 4.43 0.50 3.48
CA VAL A 21 3.08 0.56 4.05
C VAL A 21 3.00 -0.22 5.35
N ASP A 22 2.46 0.43 6.37
CA ASP A 22 2.00 -0.18 7.62
C ASP A 22 0.48 -0.43 7.52
N PHE A 23 0.07 -1.68 7.71
CA PHE A 23 -1.32 -2.12 7.64
C PHE A 23 -2.02 -1.79 8.95
N ALA A 24 -2.17 -0.49 9.17
CA ALA A 24 -2.46 0.06 10.47
C ALA A 24 -3.89 -0.22 10.95
N ASN A 25 -4.07 -0.18 12.26
CA ASN A 25 -5.33 0.19 12.86
C ASN A 25 -5.51 1.72 12.80
N LYS A 26 -6.75 2.22 12.80
CA LYS A 26 -6.99 3.67 12.90
C LYS A 26 -6.38 4.29 14.17
N TYR A 27 -6.27 3.50 15.24
CA TYR A 27 -5.42 3.80 16.38
C TYR A 27 -4.02 3.24 16.10
N VAL A 28 -3.13 4.09 15.60
CA VAL A 28 -1.79 3.69 15.14
C VAL A 28 -1.03 2.89 16.20
N GLY A 29 -0.41 1.79 15.76
CA GLY A 29 0.24 0.79 16.59
C GLY A 29 -0.71 -0.33 17.06
N GLY A 30 -2.01 -0.22 16.81
CA GLY A 30 -2.99 -1.27 17.03
C GLY A 30 -2.90 -1.91 18.41
N GLY A 31 -2.60 -3.21 18.43
CA GLY A 31 -2.43 -4.00 19.65
C GLY A 31 -1.02 -4.08 20.19
N VAL A 32 -0.06 -3.24 19.77
CA VAL A 32 1.39 -3.43 20.05
C VAL A 32 1.72 -3.40 21.54
N LEU A 33 1.00 -2.60 22.32
CA LEU A 33 1.13 -2.55 23.79
C LEU A 33 0.18 -3.53 24.52
N ARG A 34 -0.46 -4.43 23.77
CA ARG A 34 -1.45 -5.40 24.26
C ARG A 34 -1.10 -6.80 23.73
N THR A 35 -1.99 -7.39 22.93
CA THR A 35 -1.88 -8.77 22.43
C THR A 35 -1.71 -8.84 20.92
N GLY A 36 -1.61 -7.70 20.23
CA GLY A 36 -1.43 -7.65 18.79
C GLY A 36 -0.06 -8.18 18.38
N CYS A 37 -0.02 -8.96 17.30
CA CYS A 37 1.21 -9.55 16.79
C CYS A 37 1.07 -9.88 15.30
N VAL A 38 0.47 -8.96 14.54
CA VAL A 38 0.36 -9.05 13.09
C VAL A 38 1.29 -8.02 12.46
N GLN A 39 1.09 -7.66 11.18
CA GLN A 39 2.05 -6.85 10.43
C GLN A 39 2.40 -5.52 11.12
N GLU A 40 1.40 -4.75 11.59
CA GLU A 40 1.62 -3.45 12.26
C GLU A 40 2.41 -3.61 13.57
N GLU A 41 1.97 -4.50 14.47
CA GLU A 41 2.64 -4.63 15.76
C GLU A 41 4.05 -5.22 15.62
N ILE A 42 4.25 -6.18 14.71
CA ILE A 42 5.58 -6.70 14.41
C ILE A 42 6.48 -5.57 13.91
N ARG A 43 5.98 -4.71 13.01
CA ARG A 43 6.74 -3.57 12.49
C ARG A 43 7.16 -2.61 13.60
N PHE A 44 6.26 -2.31 14.53
CA PHE A 44 6.54 -1.45 15.67
C PHE A 44 7.51 -2.10 16.67
N MET A 45 7.50 -3.42 16.81
CA MET A 45 8.45 -4.13 17.68
C MET A 45 9.86 -4.22 17.10
N ILE A 46 10.01 -4.38 15.78
CA ILE A 46 11.34 -4.38 15.14
C ILE A 46 11.89 -2.97 14.94
N CYS A 47 11.02 -1.96 14.84
CA CYS A 47 11.34 -0.54 14.73
C CYS A 47 10.70 0.27 15.88
N PRO A 48 11.17 0.12 17.13
CA PRO A 48 10.52 0.68 18.33
C PRO A 48 10.41 2.21 18.38
N GLU A 49 11.17 2.95 17.56
CA GLU A 49 11.01 4.40 17.41
C GLU A 49 9.59 4.76 16.91
N LEU A 50 8.91 3.84 16.20
CA LEU A 50 7.51 4.02 15.76
C LEU A 50 6.52 4.09 16.94
N LEU A 51 6.83 3.49 18.10
CA LEU A 51 5.97 3.51 19.29
C LEU A 51 5.69 4.93 19.81
N LEU A 52 6.55 5.91 19.49
CA LEU A 52 6.32 7.30 19.84
C LEU A 52 5.03 7.83 19.21
N SER A 53 4.65 7.36 18.02
CA SER A 53 3.41 7.77 17.36
C SER A 53 2.17 7.44 18.18
N CYS A 54 2.18 6.36 18.96
CA CYS A 54 1.07 5.96 19.83
C CYS A 54 0.80 6.97 20.96
N LEU A 55 1.75 7.83 21.30
CA LEU A 55 1.62 8.80 22.39
C LEU A 55 0.80 10.03 21.99
N PHE A 56 0.92 10.48 20.74
CA PHE A 56 0.43 11.79 20.32
C PHE A 56 -0.42 11.78 19.04
N THR A 57 -0.63 10.63 18.40
CA THR A 57 -1.45 10.53 17.19
C THR A 57 -2.89 10.20 17.57
N GLU A 58 -3.82 11.09 17.26
CA GLU A 58 -5.26 10.82 17.35
C GLU A 58 -5.68 9.75 16.33
N PRO A 59 -6.88 9.14 16.48
CA PRO A 59 -7.35 8.12 15.55
C PRO A 59 -7.48 8.68 14.15
N LEU A 60 -6.91 7.99 13.16
CA LEU A 60 -6.94 8.42 11.77
C LEU A 60 -8.39 8.50 11.24
N LEU A 61 -8.77 9.65 10.70
CA LEU A 61 -9.99 9.80 9.92
C LEU A 61 -9.85 9.17 8.54
N ASP A 62 -10.96 8.99 7.81
CA ASP A 62 -10.97 8.32 6.49
C ASP A 62 -10.07 8.99 5.43
N ASN A 63 -9.72 10.25 5.61
CA ASN A 63 -8.85 11.02 4.72
C ASN A 63 -7.45 11.28 5.29
N GLU A 64 -7.09 10.67 6.42
CA GLU A 64 -5.82 10.91 7.13
C GLU A 64 -4.89 9.71 7.08
N VAL A 65 -3.59 9.96 7.09
CA VAL A 65 -2.54 8.96 7.14
C VAL A 65 -1.40 9.51 7.99
N LEU A 66 -0.56 8.64 8.56
CA LEU A 66 0.61 9.07 9.32
C LEU A 66 1.89 8.62 8.61
N PHE A 67 2.75 9.58 8.27
CA PHE A 67 4.10 9.31 7.77
C PHE A 67 5.12 9.33 8.92
N MET A 68 5.95 8.30 8.99
CA MET A 68 6.99 8.13 10.00
C MET A 68 8.33 7.87 9.30
N SER A 69 9.19 8.89 9.26
CA SER A 69 10.47 8.86 8.55
C SER A 69 11.65 8.73 9.52
N GLY A 70 12.66 7.96 9.12
CA GLY A 70 13.90 7.79 9.87
C GLY A 70 13.90 6.66 10.92
N ALA A 71 12.77 5.98 11.09
CA ALA A 71 12.67 4.85 12.01
C ALA A 71 13.62 3.71 11.61
N GLY A 72 14.49 3.31 12.53
CA GLY A 72 15.49 2.26 12.35
C GLY A 72 14.99 0.89 12.82
N GLN A 73 15.44 -0.16 12.15
CA GLN A 73 15.23 -1.54 12.59
C GLN A 73 16.30 -1.97 13.60
N TYR A 74 15.86 -2.37 14.79
CA TYR A 74 16.71 -2.79 15.91
C TYR A 74 16.66 -4.29 16.20
N SER A 75 15.68 -4.99 15.65
CA SER A 75 15.49 -6.42 15.88
C SER A 75 15.33 -7.19 14.58
N VAL A 76 15.96 -8.36 14.50
CA VAL A 76 15.64 -9.39 13.52
C VAL A 76 14.68 -10.38 14.18
N SER A 77 13.58 -10.67 13.51
CA SER A 77 12.55 -11.61 13.96
C SER A 77 12.15 -12.56 12.85
N VAL A 78 11.44 -13.63 13.22
CA VAL A 78 10.81 -14.58 12.30
C VAL A 78 9.43 -14.94 12.80
N GLY A 79 8.63 -15.55 11.92
CA GLY A 79 7.28 -15.98 12.25
C GLY A 79 6.30 -14.82 12.30
N TYR A 80 5.04 -15.16 12.53
CA TYR A 80 3.91 -14.23 12.49
C TYR A 80 2.86 -14.69 13.52
N ALA A 81 2.12 -13.75 14.11
CA ALA A 81 1.14 -14.04 15.16
C ALA A 81 1.73 -14.93 16.27
N SER A 82 1.08 -16.04 16.61
CA SER A 82 1.53 -16.97 17.66
C SER A 82 2.93 -17.56 17.41
N GLY A 83 3.37 -17.59 16.14
CA GLY A 83 4.69 -18.08 15.72
C GLY A 83 5.80 -17.02 15.80
N PHE A 84 5.49 -15.76 16.11
CA PHE A 84 6.48 -14.68 16.13
C PHE A 84 7.58 -14.92 17.17
N ARG A 85 8.85 -14.78 16.77
CA ARG A 85 10.01 -14.94 17.65
C ARG A 85 11.08 -13.90 17.33
N PHE A 86 11.64 -13.29 18.38
CA PHE A 86 12.88 -12.53 18.29
C PHE A 86 14.06 -13.48 18.01
N ILE A 87 14.94 -13.09 17.10
CA ILE A 87 16.13 -13.87 16.74
C ILE A 87 17.38 -13.22 17.30
N ARG A 88 17.61 -11.93 17.02
CA ARG A 88 18.79 -11.18 17.47
C ARG A 88 18.62 -9.67 17.32
N GLY A 89 19.48 -8.93 18.00
CA GLY A 89 19.62 -7.49 17.80
C GLY A 89 20.20 -7.14 16.43
N HIS A 90 19.86 -5.95 15.95
CA HIS A 90 20.32 -5.32 14.73
C HIS A 90 20.70 -3.85 15.03
N SER A 91 21.72 -3.33 14.36
CA SER A 91 22.04 -1.91 14.43
C SER A 91 21.56 -1.25 13.13
N PRO A 92 20.63 -0.30 13.18
CA PRO A 92 20.18 0.39 11.97
C PRO A 92 21.28 1.23 11.31
N HIS A 93 22.41 1.46 11.99
CA HIS A 93 23.56 2.23 11.49
C HIS A 93 24.54 1.42 10.63
N PHE A 94 24.50 0.07 10.64
CA PHE A 94 25.51 -0.75 9.97
C PHE A 94 24.86 -1.84 9.08
N ALA A 95 25.17 -1.84 7.78
CA ALA A 95 24.96 -3.00 6.91
C ALA A 95 26.31 -3.55 6.43
N LYS A 96 26.44 -4.89 6.35
CA LYS A 96 27.51 -5.54 5.59
C LYS A 96 27.23 -5.32 4.10
N PHE A 97 28.16 -4.65 3.41
CA PHE A 97 28.15 -4.54 1.96
C PHE A 97 28.26 -5.94 1.33
N GLY A 98 27.18 -6.39 0.70
CA GLY A 98 27.11 -7.64 -0.04
C GLY A 98 26.15 -7.50 -1.22
N ALA A 99 26.73 -7.17 -2.38
CA ALA A 99 26.18 -7.17 -3.75
C ALA A 99 24.92 -6.33 -4.07
N ALA A 100 25.17 -5.27 -4.86
CA ALA A 100 24.34 -4.78 -5.96
C ALA A 100 23.13 -3.84 -5.73
N THR A 101 23.06 -3.05 -4.66
CA THR A 101 22.32 -1.77 -4.71
C THR A 101 23.08 -0.65 -4.00
N SER A 102 23.36 0.42 -4.74
CA SER A 102 24.19 1.56 -4.34
C SER A 102 23.38 2.68 -3.68
N THR A 103 22.32 2.38 -2.95
CA THR A 103 21.51 3.42 -2.27
C THR A 103 22.14 3.77 -0.91
N PRO A 104 22.50 5.04 -0.67
CA PRO A 104 22.91 5.50 0.65
C PRO A 104 21.77 5.25 1.66
N ARG A 105 22.06 4.55 2.76
CA ARG A 105 21.08 4.29 3.85
C ARG A 105 20.81 5.51 4.71
N GLU A 106 21.70 6.48 4.72
CA GLU A 106 21.56 7.74 5.43
C GLU A 106 21.50 8.86 4.40
N ILE A 107 20.45 9.69 4.49
CA ILE A 107 20.28 10.86 3.64
C ILE A 107 20.20 12.07 4.57
N TRP A 108 20.92 13.12 4.23
CA TRP A 108 20.75 14.40 4.88
C TRP A 108 19.38 14.95 4.51
N VAL A 109 18.50 15.08 5.49
CA VAL A 109 17.17 15.66 5.29
C VAL A 109 17.07 16.91 6.15
N GLU A 110 16.79 18.03 5.50
CA GLU A 110 16.49 19.27 6.21
C GLU A 110 15.07 19.15 6.78
N LEU A 111 14.93 19.07 8.11
CA LEU A 111 13.62 19.04 8.78
C LEU A 111 12.81 20.32 8.54
N VAL A 112 13.49 21.42 8.23
CA VAL A 112 12.91 22.72 7.90
C VAL A 112 13.54 23.21 6.60
N PRO A 113 12.76 23.43 5.52
CA PRO A 113 13.25 24.04 4.29
C PRO A 113 14.02 25.32 4.59
N THR A 114 15.17 25.53 3.95
CA THR A 114 16.02 26.72 4.19
C THR A 114 15.25 28.05 4.07
N SER A 115 14.18 28.11 3.27
CA SER A 115 13.30 29.27 3.13
C SER A 115 12.40 29.58 4.33
N LEU A 116 12.25 28.66 5.29
CA LEU A 116 11.42 28.78 6.48
C LEU A 116 12.24 28.90 7.77
N ARG A 117 13.57 28.99 7.68
CA ARG A 117 14.46 29.03 8.86
C ARG A 117 14.51 30.40 9.52
N ASN A 118 14.42 30.42 10.85
CA ASN A 118 14.99 31.44 11.71
C ASN A 118 16.39 31.02 12.20
N GLU A 119 17.22 31.97 12.65
CA GLU A 119 18.57 31.71 13.19
C GLU A 119 18.63 30.74 14.39
N LYS A 120 17.47 30.35 14.94
CA LYS A 120 17.32 29.39 16.05
C LYS A 120 17.00 27.96 15.60
N ASP A 121 16.70 27.73 14.33
CA ASP A 121 16.34 26.41 13.82
C ASP A 121 17.62 25.60 13.56
N CYS A 122 17.69 24.40 14.17
CA CYS A 122 18.89 23.58 14.21
C CYS A 122 19.44 23.17 12.83
N THR A 123 20.71 22.80 12.80
CA THR A 123 21.39 22.17 11.64
C THR A 123 20.60 21.00 11.07
N ALA A 124 20.69 20.80 9.75
CA ALA A 124 20.13 19.64 9.07
C ALA A 124 20.40 18.34 9.84
N VAL A 125 19.38 17.48 9.98
CA VAL A 125 19.47 16.24 10.74
C VAL A 125 19.66 15.09 9.76
N MET A 126 20.59 14.19 10.09
CA MET A 126 20.75 12.96 9.31
C MET A 126 19.56 12.04 9.59
N LEU A 127 18.73 11.78 8.58
CA LEU A 127 17.63 10.82 8.67
C LEU A 127 17.99 9.53 7.95
N ARG A 128 17.54 8.41 8.52
CA ARG A 128 17.62 7.13 7.84
C ARG A 128 16.69 7.15 6.63
N ASN A 129 17.15 6.55 5.54
CA ASN A 129 16.40 6.39 4.29
C ASN A 129 15.31 5.31 4.44
N SER A 130 14.40 5.54 5.38
CA SER A 130 13.25 4.71 5.70
C SER A 130 12.04 5.62 5.91
N CYS A 131 10.92 5.26 5.30
CA CYS A 131 9.65 5.92 5.54
C CYS A 131 8.57 4.87 5.63
N VAL A 132 7.85 4.88 6.75
CA VAL A 132 6.65 4.08 6.98
C VAL A 132 5.44 4.98 6.82
N VAL A 133 4.39 4.52 6.13
CA VAL A 133 3.08 5.17 6.13
C VAL A 133 2.04 4.27 6.75
N ALA A 134 1.44 4.73 7.85
CA ALA A 134 0.31 4.07 8.47
C ALA A 134 -0.98 4.47 7.75
N MET A 135 -1.70 3.47 7.24
CA MET A 135 -3.01 3.63 6.62
C MET A 135 -3.94 2.49 7.04
N ASP A 136 -5.09 2.83 7.60
CA ASP A 136 -6.05 1.87 8.14
C ASP A 136 -7.05 1.40 7.09
N ALA A 137 -7.26 0.09 6.97
CA ALA A 137 -8.34 -0.49 6.15
C ALA A 137 -9.65 -0.55 6.93
N ILE A 138 -10.78 -0.61 6.22
CA ILE A 138 -12.07 -0.96 6.83
C ILE A 138 -12.01 -2.42 7.30
N ASN A 139 -12.55 -2.69 8.48
CA ASN A 139 -12.73 -4.04 8.99
C ASN A 139 -14.07 -4.62 8.50
N TYR A 140 -14.00 -5.67 7.68
CA TYR A 140 -15.16 -6.35 7.10
C TYR A 140 -15.49 -7.68 7.78
N CYS A 141 -14.88 -8.03 8.91
CA CYS A 141 -15.17 -9.29 9.59
C CYS A 141 -16.67 -9.43 9.87
N GLY A 142 -17.27 -10.52 9.36
CA GLY A 142 -18.69 -10.81 9.51
C GLY A 142 -19.63 -9.95 8.64
N CYS A 143 -19.08 -9.19 7.70
CA CYS A 143 -19.82 -8.44 6.68
C CYS A 143 -18.98 -8.27 5.41
N GLU A 144 -18.30 -9.34 5.01
CA GLU A 144 -17.35 -9.38 3.90
C GLU A 144 -17.96 -8.88 2.59
N GLU A 145 -19.26 -9.04 2.36
CA GLU A 145 -19.95 -8.54 1.18
C GLU A 145 -19.93 -7.01 1.05
N LYS A 146 -19.83 -6.28 2.17
CA LYS A 146 -19.86 -4.81 2.17
C LYS A 146 -18.63 -4.16 1.56
N GLN A 147 -17.54 -4.91 1.41
CA GLN A 147 -16.32 -4.39 0.79
C GLN A 147 -16.52 -4.01 -0.68
N TYR A 148 -17.48 -4.66 -1.34
CA TYR A 148 -17.82 -4.37 -2.71
C TYR A 148 -18.72 -3.14 -2.85
N LEU A 149 -19.29 -2.57 -1.79
CA LEU A 149 -20.11 -1.35 -1.91
C LEU A 149 -19.28 -0.20 -2.51
N ALA A 150 -19.89 0.61 -3.38
CA ALA A 150 -19.21 1.76 -3.97
C ALA A 150 -18.59 2.71 -2.92
N SER A 151 -19.28 2.92 -1.80
CA SER A 151 -18.76 3.72 -0.68
C SER A 151 -17.48 3.14 -0.09
N SER A 152 -17.42 1.82 0.06
CA SER A 152 -16.27 1.09 0.59
C SER A 152 -15.09 1.17 -0.38
N ILE A 153 -15.31 0.89 -1.67
CA ILE A 153 -14.29 1.00 -2.72
C ILE A 153 -13.73 2.43 -2.76
N ILE A 154 -14.60 3.44 -2.78
CA ILE A 154 -14.19 4.86 -2.79
C ILE A 154 -13.36 5.21 -1.55
N ARG A 155 -13.79 4.80 -0.35
CA ARG A 155 -13.06 5.07 0.89
C ARG A 155 -11.67 4.47 0.86
N GLU A 156 -11.57 3.18 0.53
CA GLU A 156 -10.29 2.46 0.53
C GLU A 156 -9.33 2.98 -0.54
N THR A 157 -9.83 3.33 -1.73
CA THR A 157 -9.03 3.98 -2.78
C THR A 157 -8.55 5.36 -2.34
N ARG A 158 -9.38 6.18 -1.68
CA ARG A 158 -8.98 7.50 -1.17
C ARG A 158 -7.93 7.40 -0.07
N LYS A 159 -8.08 6.47 0.87
CA LYS A 159 -7.11 6.19 1.92
C LYS A 159 -5.75 5.78 1.33
N ALA A 160 -5.75 4.81 0.41
CA ALA A 160 -4.54 4.39 -0.28
C ALA A 160 -3.92 5.53 -1.09
N PHE A 161 -4.73 6.33 -1.78
CA PHE A 161 -4.22 7.48 -2.52
C PHE A 161 -3.61 8.54 -1.60
N ALA A 162 -4.22 8.85 -0.46
CA ALA A 162 -3.66 9.77 0.53
C ALA A 162 -2.29 9.31 1.03
N ALA A 163 -2.14 8.00 1.29
CA ALA A 163 -0.85 7.41 1.66
C ALA A 163 0.17 7.49 0.51
N PHE A 164 -0.23 7.12 -0.71
CA PHE A 164 0.71 6.93 -1.82
C PHE A 164 1.08 8.24 -2.49
N LYS A 165 0.20 9.23 -2.49
CA LYS A 165 0.49 10.56 -3.04
C LYS A 165 1.69 11.20 -2.33
N GLY A 166 1.90 10.83 -1.07
CA GLY A 166 3.03 11.29 -0.28
C GLY A 166 2.91 12.77 0.09
N ILE A 167 3.98 13.28 0.68
CA ILE A 167 4.15 14.69 0.99
C ILE A 167 4.85 15.35 -0.21
N PRO A 168 4.46 16.58 -0.62
CA PRO A 168 5.17 17.29 -1.68
C PRO A 168 6.68 17.35 -1.44
N ASP A 169 7.47 17.19 -2.51
CA ASP A 169 8.95 17.17 -2.45
C ASP A 169 9.54 18.43 -1.78
N SER A 170 8.78 19.52 -1.69
CA SER A 170 9.17 20.76 -1.02
C SER A 170 9.29 20.66 0.51
N ILE A 171 8.79 19.59 1.14
CA ILE A 171 8.78 19.42 2.60
C ILE A 171 9.74 18.32 3.05
N LEU A 172 9.83 17.18 2.35
CA LEU A 172 10.75 16.07 2.67
C LEU A 172 11.23 15.38 1.38
N THR A 173 12.51 15.53 1.04
CA THR A 173 13.01 15.41 -0.34
C THR A 173 13.37 14.01 -0.84
N SER A 174 13.43 12.94 -0.01
CA SER A 174 14.17 11.73 -0.44
C SER A 174 13.46 10.37 -0.39
N VAL A 175 12.66 10.06 0.64
CA VAL A 175 12.07 8.70 0.79
C VAL A 175 10.59 8.65 0.38
N HIS A 176 9.91 9.79 0.40
CA HIS A 176 8.46 9.87 0.15
C HIS A 176 8.09 9.74 -1.33
N SER A 177 9.06 9.77 -2.24
CA SER A 177 8.84 9.84 -3.70
C SER A 177 9.27 8.56 -4.45
N GLY A 178 9.81 7.55 -3.74
CA GLY A 178 10.19 6.24 -4.30
C GLY A 178 9.00 5.35 -4.69
N PRO A 179 9.20 4.08 -5.06
CA PRO A 179 8.10 3.13 -5.23
C PRO A 179 7.36 2.90 -3.90
N VAL A 180 6.11 2.46 -3.97
CA VAL A 180 5.31 2.06 -2.79
C VAL A 180 5.53 0.57 -2.55
N ALA A 181 6.05 0.19 -1.38
CA ALA A 181 6.16 -1.20 -0.95
C ALA A 181 4.98 -1.55 -0.04
N THR A 182 4.14 -2.48 -0.47
CA THR A 182 2.90 -2.88 0.20
C THR A 182 2.64 -4.39 0.05
N GLY A 183 1.43 -4.85 0.34
CA GLY A 183 0.97 -6.21 0.14
C GLY A 183 -0.52 -6.34 0.42
N ASN A 184 -0.90 -7.43 1.09
CA ASN A 184 -2.28 -7.81 1.44
C ASN A 184 -2.92 -6.90 2.52
N TRP A 185 -2.95 -5.58 2.29
CA TRP A 185 -3.48 -4.55 3.18
C TRP A 185 -4.96 -4.79 3.51
N GLY A 186 -5.23 -5.06 4.78
CA GLY A 186 -6.59 -5.32 5.29
C GLY A 186 -7.13 -6.72 4.96
N CYS A 187 -6.37 -7.61 4.32
CA CYS A 187 -6.87 -8.94 3.91
C CYS A 187 -6.67 -10.05 4.94
N GLY A 188 -6.05 -9.74 6.08
CA GLY A 188 -5.85 -10.65 7.20
C GLY A 188 -6.96 -10.51 8.24
N ALA A 189 -6.62 -9.92 9.37
CA ALA A 189 -7.54 -9.74 10.50
C ALA A 189 -8.79 -8.90 10.19
N PHE A 190 -8.84 -8.20 9.04
CA PHE A 190 -9.95 -7.33 8.63
C PHE A 190 -10.79 -7.90 7.48
N SER A 191 -10.54 -9.16 7.08
CA SER A 191 -11.32 -9.91 6.08
C SER A 191 -11.48 -9.25 4.70
N GLY A 192 -10.55 -8.39 4.28
CA GLY A 192 -10.54 -7.83 2.91
C GLY A 192 -10.20 -8.87 1.84
N ASP A 193 -10.80 -8.72 0.67
CA ASP A 193 -10.55 -9.51 -0.53
C ASP A 193 -9.23 -9.07 -1.18
N ARG A 194 -8.37 -10.06 -1.47
CA ARG A 194 -7.02 -9.79 -1.98
C ARG A 194 -7.03 -9.26 -3.41
N GLU A 195 -7.94 -9.73 -4.27
CA GLU A 195 -8.03 -9.23 -5.65
C GLU A 195 -8.46 -7.75 -5.65
N LEU A 196 -9.53 -7.44 -4.91
CA LEU A 196 -10.05 -6.08 -4.78
C LEU A 196 -9.00 -5.14 -4.19
N LYS A 197 -8.34 -5.54 -3.10
CA LYS A 197 -7.29 -4.72 -2.46
C LYS A 197 -6.06 -4.55 -3.34
N THR A 198 -5.71 -5.54 -4.16
CA THR A 198 -4.64 -5.41 -5.16
C THR A 198 -4.98 -4.35 -6.20
N MET A 199 -6.19 -4.40 -6.78
CA MET A 199 -6.63 -3.42 -7.78
C MET A 199 -6.76 -2.01 -7.20
N ILE A 200 -7.35 -1.88 -5.99
CA ILE A 200 -7.49 -0.59 -5.29
C ILE A 200 -6.12 0.08 -5.08
N GLN A 201 -5.15 -0.67 -4.57
CA GLN A 201 -3.82 -0.14 -4.33
C GLN A 201 -3.10 0.21 -5.63
N TRP A 202 -3.27 -0.58 -6.69
CA TRP A 202 -2.69 -0.28 -7.99
C TRP A 202 -3.29 0.97 -8.64
N CYS A 203 -4.61 1.16 -8.56
CA CYS A 203 -5.26 2.41 -8.98
C CYS A 203 -4.70 3.62 -8.21
N ALA A 204 -4.65 3.53 -6.88
CA ALA A 204 -4.14 4.60 -6.04
C ALA A 204 -2.68 4.95 -6.33
N ALA A 205 -1.81 3.94 -6.46
CA ALA A 205 -0.38 4.15 -6.76
C ALA A 205 -0.20 4.72 -8.17
N SER A 206 -1.01 4.25 -9.12
CA SER A 206 -0.99 4.76 -10.49
C SER A 206 -1.36 6.23 -10.58
N GLU A 207 -2.42 6.64 -9.87
CA GLU A 207 -2.85 8.04 -9.79
C GLU A 207 -1.83 8.91 -9.03
N ALA A 208 -1.17 8.33 -8.02
CA ALA A 208 -0.05 8.96 -7.33
C ALA A 208 1.24 9.07 -8.18
N LYS A 209 1.26 8.46 -9.38
CA LYS A 209 2.43 8.36 -10.29
C LYS A 209 3.61 7.61 -9.69
N ARG A 210 3.33 6.54 -8.95
CA ARG A 210 4.34 5.73 -8.27
C ARG A 210 4.26 4.26 -8.68
N PRO A 211 5.40 3.60 -8.96
CA PRO A 211 5.45 2.15 -9.09
C PRO A 211 5.02 1.47 -7.78
N LEU A 212 4.43 0.29 -7.90
CA LEU A 212 3.98 -0.53 -6.77
C LEU A 212 4.85 -1.80 -6.66
N ILE A 213 5.37 -2.07 -5.48
CA ILE A 213 5.99 -3.33 -5.10
C ILE A 213 5.01 -4.02 -4.14
N TYR A 214 4.50 -5.18 -4.53
CA TYR A 214 3.43 -5.87 -3.81
C TYR A 214 3.90 -7.23 -3.31
N SER A 215 4.06 -7.36 -1.99
CA SER A 215 4.35 -8.64 -1.33
C SER A 215 3.07 -9.44 -1.13
N SER A 216 2.93 -10.56 -1.85
CA SER A 216 1.75 -11.42 -1.75
C SER A 216 1.81 -12.41 -0.57
N ILE A 217 3.00 -12.63 -0.01
CA ILE A 217 3.28 -13.52 1.12
C ILE A 217 2.88 -14.96 0.78
N ASN A 218 3.72 -15.62 -0.03
CA ASN A 218 3.56 -17.02 -0.45
C ASN A 218 2.23 -17.31 -1.17
N ASP A 219 1.66 -16.33 -1.86
CA ASP A 219 0.44 -16.46 -2.65
C ASP A 219 0.78 -16.39 -4.15
N SER A 220 1.31 -17.49 -4.67
CA SER A 220 1.70 -17.63 -6.07
C SER A 220 0.50 -17.61 -7.03
N ASP A 221 -0.65 -18.10 -6.57
CA ASP A 221 -1.89 -18.08 -7.33
C ASP A 221 -2.41 -16.65 -7.53
N LEU A 222 -2.39 -15.79 -6.50
CA LEU A 222 -2.70 -14.37 -6.64
C LEU A 222 -1.73 -13.69 -7.62
N CYS A 223 -0.43 -13.95 -7.49
CA CYS A 223 0.59 -13.41 -8.40
C CYS A 223 0.32 -13.80 -9.85
N TYR A 224 0.03 -15.09 -10.10
CA TYR A 224 -0.27 -15.61 -11.43
C TYR A 224 -1.54 -14.97 -12.03
N ARG A 225 -2.66 -14.99 -11.29
CA ARG A 225 -3.93 -14.44 -11.77
C ARG A 225 -3.86 -12.93 -11.98
N PHE A 226 -3.18 -12.20 -11.09
CA PHE A 226 -2.93 -10.78 -11.28
C PHE A 226 -2.05 -10.54 -12.52
N GLY A 227 -1.06 -11.40 -12.80
CA GLY A 227 -0.23 -11.32 -14.00
C GLY A 227 -1.05 -11.38 -15.31
N LEU A 228 -2.09 -12.22 -15.34
CA LEU A 228 -3.02 -12.29 -16.49
C LEU A 228 -3.80 -10.97 -16.66
N VAL A 229 -4.35 -10.43 -15.56
CA VAL A 229 -5.06 -9.15 -15.55
C VAL A 229 -4.13 -8.01 -15.97
N TYR A 230 -2.94 -7.92 -15.35
CA TYR A 230 -1.93 -6.92 -15.63
C TYR A 230 -1.56 -6.90 -17.11
N LYS A 231 -1.27 -8.07 -17.69
CA LYS A 231 -0.93 -8.20 -19.11
C LYS A 231 -2.06 -7.67 -20.01
N LYS A 232 -3.30 -8.13 -19.80
CA LYS A 232 -4.46 -7.66 -20.57
C LYS A 232 -4.63 -6.14 -20.49
N LEU A 233 -4.62 -5.60 -19.27
CA LEU A 233 -4.88 -4.17 -19.06
C LEU A 233 -3.77 -3.28 -19.64
N GLN A 234 -2.52 -3.75 -19.66
CA GLN A 234 -1.41 -3.07 -20.33
C GLN A 234 -1.53 -3.12 -21.86
N GLU A 235 -1.80 -4.31 -22.44
CA GLU A 235 -1.97 -4.50 -23.88
C GLU A 235 -3.16 -3.70 -24.44
N GLU A 236 -4.22 -3.56 -23.66
CA GLU A 236 -5.43 -2.80 -24.02
C GLU A 236 -5.39 -1.32 -23.61
N GLU A 237 -4.28 -0.85 -23.03
CA GLU A 237 -4.06 0.54 -22.60
C GLU A 237 -5.11 1.10 -21.64
N TRP A 238 -5.59 0.30 -20.69
CA TRP A 238 -6.57 0.76 -19.70
C TRP A 238 -6.00 1.87 -18.81
N THR A 239 -6.82 2.89 -18.55
CA THR A 239 -6.51 3.96 -17.58
C THR A 239 -6.88 3.55 -16.17
N VAL A 240 -6.43 4.37 -15.20
CA VAL A 240 -6.91 4.27 -13.81
C VAL A 240 -8.43 4.40 -13.76
N GLY A 241 -9.02 5.29 -14.56
CA GLY A 241 -10.46 5.50 -14.63
C GLY A 241 -11.22 4.28 -15.16
N ASP A 242 -10.68 3.61 -16.19
CA ASP A 242 -11.28 2.39 -16.75
C ASP A 242 -11.32 1.26 -15.72
N VAL A 243 -10.20 1.03 -15.03
CA VAL A 243 -10.10 0.02 -13.97
C VAL A 243 -11.01 0.36 -12.80
N PHE A 244 -10.97 1.61 -12.31
CA PHE A 244 -11.81 2.04 -11.20
C PHE A 244 -13.30 1.91 -11.53
N THR A 245 -13.68 2.21 -12.77
CA THR A 245 -15.05 1.99 -13.27
C THR A 245 -15.42 0.51 -13.26
N ALA A 246 -14.53 -0.39 -13.69
CA ALA A 246 -14.77 -1.82 -13.61
C ALA A 246 -14.96 -2.31 -12.16
N LEU A 247 -14.22 -1.76 -11.18
CA LEU A 247 -14.44 -2.08 -9.76
C LEU A 247 -15.85 -1.67 -9.30
N LEU A 248 -16.30 -0.48 -9.69
CA LEU A 248 -17.65 0.01 -9.38
C LEU A 248 -18.76 -0.73 -10.12
N LEU A 249 -18.50 -1.28 -11.31
CA LEU A 249 -19.47 -2.12 -12.03
C LEU A 249 -19.54 -3.53 -11.44
N PHE A 250 -18.41 -4.08 -10.98
CA PHE A 250 -18.40 -5.34 -10.23
C PHE A 250 -19.24 -5.24 -8.95
N SER A 251 -19.13 -4.11 -8.23
CA SER A 251 -19.97 -3.76 -7.07
C SER A 251 -21.48 -3.89 -7.34
N GLN A 252 -21.96 -3.35 -8.46
CA GLN A 252 -23.39 -3.34 -8.79
C GLN A 252 -23.95 -4.76 -8.94
N ARG A 253 -23.14 -5.69 -9.42
CA ARG A 253 -23.48 -7.11 -9.58
C ARG A 253 -23.84 -7.76 -8.24
N TYR A 254 -23.08 -7.46 -7.18
CA TYR A 254 -23.37 -7.95 -5.83
C TYR A 254 -24.64 -7.36 -5.22
N THR A 255 -24.93 -6.09 -5.51
CA THR A 255 -26.11 -5.42 -4.94
C THR A 255 -27.43 -5.80 -5.62
N THR A 256 -27.39 -6.21 -6.89
CA THR A 256 -28.59 -6.44 -7.71
C THR A 256 -29.02 -7.90 -7.79
N ASN A 257 -28.10 -8.86 -7.61
CA ASN A 257 -28.44 -10.28 -7.68
C ASN A 257 -27.55 -11.15 -6.76
N PRO A 258 -27.89 -11.32 -5.47
CA PRO A 258 -27.04 -12.03 -4.49
C PRO A 258 -26.79 -13.51 -4.83
N THR A 259 -27.63 -14.11 -5.68
CA THR A 259 -27.51 -15.50 -6.15
C THR A 259 -26.55 -15.67 -7.33
N SER A 260 -26.01 -14.59 -7.92
CA SER A 260 -25.08 -14.67 -9.07
C SER A 260 -23.61 -14.86 -8.67
N LEU A 261 -23.35 -15.45 -7.50
CA LEU A 261 -22.01 -15.87 -7.05
C LEU A 261 -21.34 -16.90 -7.99
N GLU A 262 -22.05 -17.40 -9.00
CA GLU A 262 -21.51 -18.29 -10.03
C GLU A 262 -20.66 -17.56 -11.10
N GLU A 263 -20.63 -16.23 -11.13
CA GLU A 263 -20.00 -15.47 -12.23
C GLU A 263 -18.50 -15.17 -12.05
N GLY A 264 -17.86 -15.75 -11.02
CA GLY A 264 -16.40 -15.78 -10.85
C GLY A 264 -15.82 -14.61 -10.05
N SER A 265 -14.50 -14.65 -9.84
CA SER A 265 -13.76 -13.66 -9.06
C SER A 265 -13.67 -12.29 -9.77
N LEU A 266 -13.23 -11.24 -9.07
CA LEU A 266 -13.03 -9.91 -9.65
C LEU A 266 -12.05 -9.95 -10.84
N PHE A 267 -10.95 -10.68 -10.71
CA PHE A 267 -9.99 -10.85 -11.79
C PHE A 267 -10.63 -11.55 -12.99
N GLN A 268 -11.43 -12.60 -12.78
CA GLN A 268 -12.15 -13.27 -13.86
C GLN A 268 -13.13 -12.32 -14.56
N TYR A 269 -13.84 -11.51 -13.78
CA TYR A 269 -14.71 -10.48 -14.31
C TYR A 269 -13.93 -9.49 -15.19
N ILE A 270 -12.82 -8.92 -14.71
CA ILE A 270 -11.99 -7.98 -15.49
C ILE A 270 -11.46 -8.64 -16.77
N LEU A 271 -11.00 -9.89 -16.71
CA LEU A 271 -10.54 -10.62 -17.89
C LEU A 271 -11.64 -10.81 -18.95
N SER A 272 -12.90 -10.93 -18.52
CA SER A 272 -14.05 -11.06 -19.41
C SER A 272 -14.49 -9.75 -20.07
N LEU A 273 -14.08 -8.59 -19.54
CA LEU A 273 -14.47 -7.28 -20.08
C LEU A 273 -13.79 -7.01 -21.43
N LYS A 274 -14.56 -6.40 -22.34
CA LYS A 274 -14.02 -5.85 -23.59
C LYS A 274 -13.26 -4.55 -23.31
N ASN A 275 -12.27 -4.23 -24.14
CA ASN A 275 -11.58 -2.95 -24.07
C ASN A 275 -12.59 -1.80 -24.18
N PRO A 276 -12.72 -0.92 -23.16
CA PRO A 276 -13.65 0.20 -23.17
C PRO A 276 -13.46 1.15 -24.36
N ARG A 277 -12.22 1.23 -24.88
CA ARG A 277 -11.85 2.12 -25.99
C ARG A 277 -12.12 1.54 -27.38
N CYS A 278 -12.29 0.23 -27.51
CA CYS A 278 -12.69 -0.39 -28.78
C CYS A 278 -14.19 -0.28 -29.05
N ALA A 279 -15.01 0.00 -28.04
CA ALA A 279 -16.46 0.13 -28.21
C ALA A 279 -16.87 1.44 -28.90
N SER A 280 -16.00 2.46 -28.92
CA SER A 280 -16.29 3.79 -29.47
C SER A 280 -15.91 3.98 -30.95
N SER A 281 -15.35 2.98 -31.64
CA SER A 281 -14.89 3.11 -33.04
C SER A 281 -15.92 2.69 -34.11
N HIS A 282 -17.12 2.26 -33.73
CA HIS A 282 -18.18 1.89 -34.68
C HIS A 282 -19.52 2.56 -34.33
N SER A 283 -19.64 3.86 -34.59
CA SER A 283 -20.92 4.54 -34.85
C SER A 283 -20.67 5.98 -35.31
N GLY A 284 -20.08 6.12 -36.49
CA GLY A 284 -20.30 7.33 -37.30
C GLY A 284 -21.63 7.15 -38.03
N PRO A 285 -22.54 8.15 -38.02
CA PRO A 285 -23.73 8.07 -38.85
C PRO A 285 -23.31 8.14 -40.33
N GLU A 286 -23.60 7.07 -41.08
CA GLU A 286 -23.68 7.16 -42.53
C GLU A 286 -24.91 8.01 -42.86
N PHE A 287 -24.67 9.25 -43.28
CA PHE A 287 -25.68 10.06 -43.94
C PHE A 287 -25.65 9.69 -45.42
N GLU A 288 -26.66 8.94 -45.87
CA GLU A 288 -27.12 8.94 -47.27
C GLU A 288 -27.89 10.23 -47.59
#